data_AF-A0A0A8WT17-F1
#
_entry.id   AF-A0A0A8WT17-F1
#
_cell.length_a   1.000
_cell.length_b   1.000
_cell.length_c   1.000
_cell.angle_alpha   90.00
_cell.angle_beta   90.00
_cell.angle_gamma   90.00
#
_symmetry.space_group_name_H-M   'P 1'
#
loop_
_entity.id
_entity.type
_entity.pdbx_description
1 polymer ?
#
loop_
_entity_poly.entity_id
_entity_poly.type
_entity_poly.pdbx_seq_one_letter_code
_entity_poly.pdbx_strand_id
1 'polypeptide(L)'
;MAQTYGLVSATSLNVRPEPSTAKPALGALKRGTKVEILEKLEGWYRIRSGSLSGYVSGDYVTIVDSTPAADYLWEMDQLRTAQLAPPEGKAIPVLAKHNASQKMAAKVWNGQGGLLEILSGIIEVEPAAAVAVLCVESGGAGFDANNRMIIRFENHIFWNLWGKKNPDTFNTHFTFNSQKKWLGHKFRKDANSAWLDFHGKQDNEWQVFDFARTLSENAAMNAISMGGPQVMGFNCSQLGYDSVQEMFANFSSDIRYQVLGLFDFLRGHGSTSAMIEALQLKDYTRFASYYNGSGQAPVYGSRIESYVQAFKSLKS
;
A
#
# COMPACT_ATOMS: atom_id res chain seq x y z
N MET A 1 -23.88 10.98 -18.09
CA MET A 1 -23.65 9.80 -18.97
C MET A 1 -22.97 8.74 -18.13
N ALA A 2 -23.30 7.46 -18.32
CA ALA A 2 -22.64 6.38 -17.59
C ALA A 2 -21.15 6.37 -17.93
N GLN A 3 -20.31 6.24 -16.90
CA GLN A 3 -18.85 6.21 -17.07
C GLN A 3 -18.48 4.91 -17.78
N THR A 4 -17.77 5.02 -18.92
CA THR A 4 -17.34 3.85 -19.70
C THR A 4 -15.90 3.54 -19.35
N TYR A 5 -15.61 2.28 -19.02
CA TYR A 5 -14.25 1.84 -18.75
C TYR A 5 -13.75 0.90 -19.83
N GLY A 6 -12.43 0.71 -19.87
CA GLY A 6 -11.80 -0.32 -20.68
C GLY A 6 -10.62 -0.97 -19.95
N LEU A 7 -10.25 -2.17 -20.38
CA LEU A 7 -9.06 -2.88 -19.92
C LEU A 7 -8.04 -2.98 -21.05
N VAL A 8 -6.79 -2.65 -20.75
CA VAL A 8 -5.69 -2.75 -21.71
C VAL A 8 -5.38 -4.22 -22.01
N SER A 9 -5.43 -4.61 -23.29
CA SER A 9 -5.14 -5.99 -23.72
C SER A 9 -3.68 -6.20 -24.18
N ALA A 10 -2.98 -5.13 -24.55
CA ALA A 10 -1.57 -5.17 -24.95
C ALA A 10 -0.62 -5.27 -23.74
N THR A 11 0.53 -5.93 -23.89
CA THR A 11 1.57 -6.00 -22.85
C THR A 11 2.09 -4.62 -22.45
N SER A 12 2.17 -3.71 -23.42
CA SER A 12 2.47 -2.30 -23.25
C SER A 12 1.68 -1.49 -24.29
N LEU A 13 0.90 -0.52 -23.85
CA LEU A 13 0.07 0.35 -24.70
C LEU A 13 0.49 1.81 -24.53
N ASN A 14 1.01 2.41 -25.60
CA ASN A 14 1.45 3.81 -25.57
C ASN A 14 0.25 4.77 -25.49
N VAL A 15 0.32 5.71 -24.55
CA VAL A 15 -0.59 6.86 -24.45
C VAL A 15 0.03 8.03 -25.21
N ARG A 16 -0.71 8.64 -26.13
CA ARG A 16 -0.25 9.70 -27.06
C ARG A 16 -0.96 11.03 -26.75
N PRO A 17 -0.37 12.18 -27.10
CA PRO A 17 -1.03 13.48 -26.92
C PRO A 17 -2.18 13.73 -27.91
N GLU A 18 -2.18 13.03 -29.05
CA GLU A 18 -3.15 13.13 -30.15
C GLU A 18 -3.48 11.71 -30.63
N PRO A 19 -4.63 11.48 -31.33
CA PRO A 19 -5.01 10.18 -31.90
C PRO A 19 -4.16 9.85 -33.15
N SER A 20 -2.84 9.80 -32.96
CA SER A 20 -1.83 9.62 -34.00
C SER A 20 -0.54 9.02 -33.43
N THR A 21 0.19 8.30 -34.27
CA THR A 21 1.52 7.77 -33.95
C THR A 21 2.66 8.76 -34.22
N ALA A 22 2.35 9.94 -34.79
CA ALA A 22 3.34 10.93 -35.24
C ALA A 22 4.09 11.63 -34.09
N LYS A 23 3.44 11.80 -32.92
CA LYS A 23 4.03 12.45 -31.75
C LYS A 23 4.54 11.40 -30.75
N PRO A 24 5.64 11.66 -30.00
CA PRO A 24 6.10 10.76 -28.95
C PRO A 24 5.00 10.40 -27.94
N ALA A 25 5.09 9.21 -27.36
CA ALA A 25 4.17 8.79 -26.31
C ALA A 25 4.38 9.63 -25.03
N LEU A 26 3.28 9.99 -24.37
CA LEU A 26 3.26 10.59 -23.03
C LEU A 26 3.64 9.58 -21.95
N GLY A 27 3.33 8.30 -22.19
CA GLY A 27 3.58 7.19 -21.27
C GLY A 27 3.10 5.88 -21.88
N ALA A 28 3.11 4.81 -21.08
CA ALA A 28 2.59 3.52 -21.49
C ALA A 28 1.82 2.84 -20.35
N LEU A 29 0.75 2.14 -20.71
CA LEU A 29 -0.09 1.35 -19.81
C LEU A 29 0.25 -0.15 -19.99
N LYS A 30 0.13 -0.93 -18.92
CA LYS A 30 0.39 -2.37 -18.97
C LYS A 30 -0.89 -3.14 -19.27
N ARG A 31 -0.75 -4.40 -19.69
CA ARG A 31 -1.89 -5.32 -19.80
C ARG A 31 -2.66 -5.36 -18.48
N GLY A 32 -3.97 -5.31 -18.57
CA GLY A 32 -4.88 -5.32 -17.43
C GLY A 32 -5.10 -3.94 -16.79
N THR A 33 -4.37 -2.90 -17.20
CA THR A 33 -4.63 -1.55 -16.68
C THR A 33 -6.05 -1.12 -17.05
N LYS A 34 -6.83 -0.76 -16.03
CA LYS A 34 -8.15 -0.14 -16.16
C LYS A 34 -7.98 1.31 -16.59
N VAL A 35 -8.75 1.70 -17.60
CA VAL A 35 -8.78 3.07 -18.10
C VAL A 35 -10.22 3.57 -18.11
N GLU A 36 -10.41 4.81 -17.68
CA GLU A 36 -11.65 5.52 -17.96
C GLU A 36 -11.61 6.03 -19.40
N ILE A 37 -12.67 5.73 -20.17
CA ILE A 37 -12.83 6.21 -21.54
C ILE A 37 -13.60 7.53 -21.50
N LEU A 38 -12.88 8.63 -21.75
CA LEU A 38 -13.41 9.99 -21.76
C LEU A 38 -14.07 10.33 -23.11
N GLU A 39 -13.53 9.79 -24.20
CA GLU A 39 -13.99 10.08 -25.57
C GLU A 39 -13.66 8.90 -26.50
N LYS A 40 -14.54 8.64 -27.47
CA LYS A 40 -14.32 7.65 -28.53
C LYS A 40 -14.20 8.36 -29.88
N LEU A 41 -13.07 8.16 -30.55
CA LEU A 41 -12.79 8.60 -31.91
C LEU A 41 -12.60 7.37 -32.81
N GLU A 42 -12.59 7.57 -34.12
CA GLU A 42 -12.38 6.47 -35.08
C GLU A 42 -11.02 5.79 -34.83
N GLY A 43 -11.05 4.56 -34.30
CA GLY A 43 -9.85 3.77 -33.98
C GLY A 43 -9.08 4.21 -32.71
N TRP A 44 -9.52 5.24 -31.99
CA TRP A 44 -8.82 5.78 -30.82
C TRP A 44 -9.75 6.07 -29.65
N TYR A 45 -9.25 5.88 -28.43
CA TYR A 45 -9.92 6.31 -27.22
C TYR A 45 -9.10 7.37 -26.52
N ARG A 46 -9.75 8.48 -26.14
CA ARG A 46 -9.19 9.38 -25.13
C ARG A 46 -9.46 8.77 -23.78
N ILE A 47 -8.41 8.53 -23.01
CA ILE A 47 -8.49 7.86 -21.73
C ILE A 47 -7.94 8.70 -20.60
N ARG A 48 -8.34 8.33 -19.40
CA ARG A 48 -7.68 8.70 -18.15
C ARG A 48 -7.33 7.43 -17.37
N SER A 49 -6.08 7.35 -16.93
CA SER A 49 -5.60 6.43 -15.88
C SER A 49 -4.68 7.27 -15.03
N GLY A 50 -5.19 7.69 -13.88
CA GLY A 50 -4.46 8.53 -12.96
C GLY A 50 -4.27 9.95 -13.43
N SER A 51 -3.02 10.40 -13.29
CA SER A 51 -2.56 11.65 -13.89
C SER A 51 -2.29 11.53 -15.38
N LEU A 52 -2.27 10.31 -15.95
CA LEU A 52 -2.03 10.08 -17.37
C LEU A 52 -3.34 10.19 -18.14
N SER A 53 -3.45 11.25 -18.95
CA SER A 53 -4.56 11.49 -19.87
C SER A 53 -4.03 11.67 -21.29
N GLY A 54 -4.62 10.97 -22.25
CA GLY A 54 -4.23 11.05 -23.65
C GLY A 54 -4.99 10.04 -24.51
N TYR A 55 -4.49 9.77 -25.70
CA TYR A 55 -5.12 8.89 -26.68
C TYR A 55 -4.40 7.55 -26.76
N VAL A 56 -5.16 6.47 -26.81
CA VAL A 56 -4.69 5.10 -27.04
C VAL A 56 -5.43 4.50 -28.23
N SER A 57 -4.79 3.57 -28.95
CA SER A 57 -5.48 2.82 -30.00
C SER A 57 -6.58 1.95 -29.38
N GLY A 58 -7.78 2.03 -29.95
CA GLY A 58 -8.95 1.30 -29.48
C GLY A 58 -8.81 -0.22 -29.64
N ASP A 59 -7.96 -0.68 -30.56
CA ASP A 59 -7.69 -2.10 -30.83
C ASP A 59 -7.12 -2.84 -29.60
N TYR A 60 -6.51 -2.09 -28.68
CA TYR A 60 -5.86 -2.62 -27.49
C TYR A 60 -6.63 -2.34 -26.20
N VAL A 61 -7.90 -1.94 -26.31
CA VAL A 61 -8.76 -1.64 -25.16
C VAL A 61 -10.06 -2.41 -25.29
N THR A 62 -10.27 -3.36 -24.38
CA THR A 62 -11.55 -4.07 -24.25
C THR A 62 -12.50 -3.20 -23.44
N ILE A 63 -13.57 -2.68 -24.06
CA ILE A 63 -14.61 -1.92 -23.36
C ILE A 63 -15.35 -2.87 -22.40
N VAL A 64 -15.65 -2.36 -21.20
CA VAL A 64 -16.45 -3.06 -20.18
C VAL A 64 -17.70 -2.22 -19.87
N ASP A 65 -18.88 -2.87 -19.93
CA ASP A 65 -20.20 -2.21 -19.91
C ASP A 65 -20.68 -1.78 -18.50
N SER A 66 -19.91 -2.14 -17.47
CA SER A 66 -20.08 -1.64 -16.10
C SER A 66 -18.73 -1.14 -15.60
N THR A 67 -18.72 -0.35 -14.52
CA THR A 67 -17.54 -0.36 -13.64
C THR A 67 -17.22 -1.84 -13.41
N PRO A 68 -16.03 -2.35 -13.76
CA PRO A 68 -15.62 -3.68 -13.34
C PRO A 68 -15.95 -3.82 -11.86
N ALA A 69 -16.36 -5.02 -11.41
CA ALA A 69 -16.35 -5.30 -9.98
C ALA A 69 -15.03 -4.78 -9.42
N ALA A 70 -15.08 -3.94 -8.38
CA ALA A 70 -13.90 -3.26 -7.85
C ALA A 70 -12.74 -4.27 -7.75
N ASP A 71 -11.71 -4.06 -8.56
CA ASP A 71 -10.61 -5.01 -8.68
C ASP A 71 -9.79 -4.98 -7.39
N TYR A 72 -9.73 -3.79 -6.77
CA TYR A 72 -9.03 -3.53 -5.53
C TYR A 72 -10.00 -3.26 -4.37
N LEU A 73 -9.62 -3.69 -3.17
CA LEU A 73 -10.45 -3.57 -1.97
C LEU A 73 -10.81 -2.12 -1.66
N TRP A 74 -9.88 -1.19 -1.88
CA TRP A 74 -10.12 0.22 -1.61
C TRP A 74 -11.11 0.88 -2.57
N GLU A 75 -11.42 0.27 -3.72
CA GLU A 75 -12.47 0.72 -4.64
C GLU A 75 -13.87 0.22 -4.24
N MET A 76 -13.99 -0.77 -3.33
CA MET A 76 -15.27 -1.37 -2.94
C MET A 76 -16.06 -0.48 -1.97
N ASP A 77 -17.24 -0.02 -2.36
CA ASP A 77 -18.07 0.88 -1.53
C ASP A 77 -18.35 0.32 -0.14
N GLN A 78 -18.69 -0.96 -0.01
CA GLN A 78 -18.92 -1.60 1.29
C GLN A 78 -17.71 -1.54 2.24
N LEU A 79 -16.49 -1.51 1.70
CA LEU A 79 -15.26 -1.35 2.49
C LEU A 79 -14.94 0.13 2.73
N ARG A 80 -15.19 1.00 1.75
CA ARG A 80 -14.99 2.46 1.86
C ARG A 80 -15.93 3.14 2.86
N THR A 81 -17.12 2.59 3.05
CA THR A 81 -18.13 3.13 4.00
C THR A 81 -18.28 2.28 5.25
N ALA A 82 -17.53 1.18 5.40
CA ALA A 82 -17.54 0.34 6.59
C ALA A 82 -17.30 1.16 7.87
N GLN A 83 -18.05 0.85 8.93
CA GLN A 83 -17.69 1.30 10.27
C GLN A 83 -16.38 0.61 10.68
N LEU A 84 -15.41 1.39 11.15
CA LEU A 84 -14.12 0.84 11.60
C LEU A 84 -14.28 -0.01 12.86
N ALA A 85 -14.96 0.53 13.87
CA ALA A 85 -15.24 -0.16 15.11
C ALA A 85 -16.07 -1.45 14.87
N PRO A 86 -15.91 -2.48 15.70
CA PRO A 86 -16.72 -3.70 15.59
C PRO A 86 -18.21 -3.38 15.81
N PRO A 87 -19.12 -4.21 15.28
CA PRO A 87 -20.55 -4.08 15.54
C PRO A 87 -20.89 -4.04 17.02
N GLU A 88 -22.04 -3.46 17.36
CA GLU A 88 -22.51 -3.36 18.73
C GLU A 88 -22.51 -4.72 19.45
N GLY A 89 -22.04 -4.75 20.69
CA GLY A 89 -21.89 -5.97 21.48
C GLY A 89 -20.69 -6.86 21.11
N LYS A 90 -19.95 -6.57 20.03
CA LYS A 90 -18.75 -7.34 19.64
C LYS A 90 -17.42 -6.70 20.05
N ALA A 91 -17.43 -5.54 20.71
CA ALA A 91 -16.22 -4.93 21.25
C ALA A 91 -15.64 -5.78 22.40
N ILE A 92 -14.31 -5.89 22.45
CA ILE A 92 -13.60 -6.71 23.43
C ILE A 92 -13.01 -5.81 24.53
N PRO A 93 -13.41 -5.96 25.80
CA PRO A 93 -12.82 -5.16 26.87
C PRO A 93 -11.33 -5.49 27.07
N VAL A 94 -10.48 -4.47 27.20
CA VAL A 94 -9.04 -4.66 27.46
C VAL A 94 -8.82 -4.72 28.97
N LEU A 95 -8.73 -5.94 29.51
CA LEU A 95 -8.63 -6.18 30.95
C LEU A 95 -7.17 -6.28 31.43
N ALA A 96 -6.93 -5.96 32.71
CA ALA A 96 -5.60 -6.04 33.32
C ALA A 96 -4.99 -7.45 33.21
N LYS A 97 -5.83 -8.49 33.38
CA LYS A 97 -5.46 -9.92 33.29
C LYS A 97 -5.00 -10.36 31.89
N HIS A 98 -5.30 -9.60 30.84
CA HIS A 98 -4.91 -9.96 29.48
C HIS A 98 -3.39 -9.85 29.30
N ASN A 99 -2.80 -10.83 28.62
CA ASN A 99 -1.40 -10.78 28.21
C ASN A 99 -1.19 -9.76 27.07
N ALA A 100 0.06 -9.51 26.69
CA ALA A 100 0.39 -8.52 25.66
C ALA A 100 -0.29 -8.81 24.32
N SER A 101 -0.28 -10.07 23.86
CA SER A 101 -0.89 -10.47 22.59
C SER A 101 -2.41 -10.30 22.59
N GLN A 102 -3.07 -10.63 23.70
CA GLN A 102 -4.50 -10.43 23.91
C GLN A 102 -4.86 -8.94 23.90
N LYS A 103 -4.08 -8.10 24.61
CA LYS A 103 -4.30 -6.65 24.63
C LYS A 103 -4.15 -6.04 23.23
N MET A 104 -3.14 -6.48 22.46
CA MET A 104 -2.94 -6.04 21.08
C MET A 104 -4.08 -6.49 20.16
N ALA A 105 -4.45 -7.77 20.19
CA ALA A 105 -5.54 -8.29 19.38
C ALA A 105 -6.88 -7.60 19.68
N ALA A 106 -7.18 -7.35 20.96
CA ALA A 106 -8.35 -6.57 21.37
C ALA A 106 -8.28 -5.12 20.84
N LYS A 107 -7.11 -4.47 20.90
CA LYS A 107 -6.93 -3.10 20.38
C LYS A 107 -7.17 -3.03 18.87
N VAL A 108 -6.56 -3.93 18.10
CA VAL A 108 -6.76 -4.02 16.64
C VAL A 108 -8.22 -4.26 16.32
N TRP A 109 -8.85 -5.24 16.97
CA TRP A 109 -10.26 -5.54 16.76
C TRP A 109 -11.19 -4.39 17.14
N ASN A 110 -10.97 -3.73 18.27
CA ASN A 110 -11.82 -2.60 18.66
C ASN A 110 -11.64 -1.39 17.75
N GLY A 111 -10.46 -1.24 17.15
CA GLY A 111 -10.16 -0.16 16.21
C GLY A 111 -10.68 -0.42 14.79
N GLN A 112 -10.62 -1.66 14.30
CA GLN A 112 -10.88 -2.01 12.89
C GLN A 112 -11.81 -3.20 12.67
N GLY A 113 -12.43 -3.76 13.71
CA GLY A 113 -13.19 -5.01 13.65
C GLY A 113 -14.37 -5.00 12.69
N GLY A 114 -15.06 -3.86 12.52
CA GLY A 114 -16.17 -3.76 11.56
C GLY A 114 -15.69 -3.83 10.12
N LEU A 115 -14.60 -3.13 9.80
CA LEU A 115 -13.92 -3.23 8.51
C LEU A 115 -13.40 -4.65 8.27
N LEU A 116 -12.75 -5.24 9.27
CA LEU A 116 -12.16 -6.57 9.18
C LEU A 116 -13.21 -7.67 8.97
N GLU A 117 -14.41 -7.56 9.54
CA GLU A 117 -15.49 -8.52 9.27
C GLU A 117 -15.90 -8.53 7.80
N ILE A 118 -16.12 -7.35 7.21
CA ILE A 118 -16.52 -7.22 5.79
C ILE A 118 -15.39 -7.70 4.89
N LEU A 119 -14.17 -7.21 5.14
CA LEU A 119 -12.97 -7.59 4.39
C LEU A 119 -12.75 -9.10 4.41
N SER A 120 -12.79 -9.72 5.59
CA SER A 120 -12.65 -11.16 5.76
C SER A 120 -13.68 -11.97 5.00
N GLY A 121 -14.94 -11.49 4.95
CA GLY A 121 -15.98 -12.12 4.14
C GLY A 121 -15.67 -12.08 2.64
N ILE A 122 -15.14 -10.96 2.15
CA ILE A 122 -14.80 -10.78 0.73
C ILE A 122 -13.64 -11.67 0.29
N ILE A 123 -12.61 -11.81 1.14
CA ILE A 123 -11.40 -12.60 0.81
C ILE A 123 -11.44 -14.02 1.38
N GLU A 124 -12.57 -14.41 1.99
CA GLU A 124 -12.81 -15.73 2.60
C GLU A 124 -11.78 -16.14 3.67
N VAL A 125 -11.19 -15.18 4.38
CA VAL A 125 -10.22 -15.42 5.46
C VAL A 125 -10.90 -15.22 6.81
N GLU A 126 -10.60 -16.08 7.78
CA GLU A 126 -11.14 -15.94 9.14
C GLU A 126 -10.78 -14.55 9.74
N PRO A 127 -11.72 -13.80 10.35
CA PRO A 127 -11.40 -12.51 10.98
C PRO A 127 -10.26 -12.56 11.99
N ALA A 128 -10.10 -13.70 12.68
CA ALA A 128 -8.98 -13.93 13.58
C ALA A 128 -7.61 -13.89 12.87
N ALA A 129 -7.52 -14.46 11.66
CA ALA A 129 -6.31 -14.42 10.86
C ALA A 129 -6.03 -13.00 10.35
N ALA A 130 -7.04 -12.26 9.91
CA ALA A 130 -6.87 -10.87 9.49
C ALA A 130 -6.40 -9.96 10.64
N VAL A 131 -6.98 -10.10 11.84
CA VAL A 131 -6.51 -9.42 13.06
C VAL A 131 -5.06 -9.81 13.38
N ALA A 132 -4.72 -11.09 13.31
CA ALA A 132 -3.38 -11.58 13.61
C ALA A 132 -2.31 -11.05 12.65
N VAL A 133 -2.60 -11.03 11.34
CA VAL A 133 -1.75 -10.39 10.33
C VAL A 133 -1.50 -8.93 10.71
N LEU A 134 -2.54 -8.14 10.99
CA LEU A 134 -2.35 -6.75 11.40
C LEU A 134 -1.55 -6.60 12.71
N CYS A 135 -1.73 -7.50 13.69
CA CYS A 135 -0.96 -7.46 14.93
C CYS A 135 0.54 -7.69 14.68
N VAL A 136 0.88 -8.60 13.78
CA VAL A 136 2.27 -8.92 13.42
C VAL A 136 2.89 -7.81 12.56
N GLU A 137 2.15 -7.30 11.59
CA GLU A 137 2.67 -6.35 10.60
C GLU A 137 2.73 -4.90 11.09
N SER A 138 1.75 -4.46 11.89
CA SER A 138 1.56 -3.04 12.18
C SER A 138 1.71 -2.62 13.63
N GLY A 139 1.77 -3.58 14.57
CA GLY A 139 1.60 -3.28 15.99
C GLY A 139 0.31 -2.50 16.30
N GLY A 140 -0.66 -2.52 15.38
CA GLY A 140 -1.98 -1.88 15.48
C GLY A 140 -2.01 -0.36 15.36
N ALA A 141 -0.93 0.32 14.96
CA ALA A 141 -0.90 1.78 14.80
C ALA A 141 -0.48 2.17 13.38
N GLY A 142 -1.28 3.00 12.71
CA GLY A 142 -0.93 3.57 11.40
C GLY A 142 -0.70 5.07 11.39
N PHE A 143 -0.91 5.72 12.52
CA PHE A 143 -0.74 7.16 12.73
C PHE A 143 0.06 7.41 14.01
N ASP A 144 0.87 8.47 13.98
CA ASP A 144 1.63 8.95 15.14
C ASP A 144 0.74 9.76 16.10
N ALA A 145 1.31 10.25 17.20
CA ALA A 145 0.59 11.04 18.20
C ALA A 145 0.04 12.38 17.66
N ASN A 146 0.56 12.87 16.53
CA ASN A 146 0.13 14.09 15.86
C ASN A 146 -0.86 13.80 14.71
N ASN A 147 -1.38 12.56 14.64
CA ASN A 147 -2.28 12.09 13.59
C ASN A 147 -1.66 12.15 12.17
N ARG A 148 -0.33 12.11 12.06
CA ARG A 148 0.34 11.90 10.77
C ARG A 148 0.50 10.42 10.52
N MET A 149 0.38 9.99 9.27
CA MET A 149 0.70 8.61 8.90
C MET A 149 2.11 8.25 9.38
N ILE A 150 2.26 7.06 9.95
CA ILE A 150 3.58 6.54 10.29
C ILE A 150 4.35 6.28 9.00
N ILE A 151 5.56 6.82 8.86
CA ILE A 151 6.41 6.60 7.70
C ILE A 151 7.81 6.15 8.10
N ARG A 152 8.51 5.56 7.14
CA ARG A 152 9.96 5.36 7.18
C ARG A 152 10.55 5.75 5.83
N PHE A 153 11.44 6.74 5.84
CA PHE A 153 12.09 7.23 4.63
C PHE A 153 13.33 6.40 4.29
N GLU A 154 13.35 5.80 3.10
CA GLU A 154 14.46 4.98 2.65
C GLU A 154 15.35 5.79 1.71
N ASN A 155 16.33 6.53 2.24
CA ASN A 155 17.13 7.45 1.43
C ASN A 155 17.98 6.72 0.36
N HIS A 156 18.28 5.44 0.56
CA HIS A 156 18.92 4.59 -0.45
C HIS A 156 17.99 4.22 -1.62
N ILE A 157 16.68 4.17 -1.40
CA ILE A 157 15.67 4.05 -2.48
C ILE A 157 15.54 5.40 -3.19
N PHE A 158 15.51 6.51 -2.44
CA PHE A 158 15.54 7.85 -3.02
C PHE A 158 16.78 8.09 -3.89
N TRP A 159 17.95 7.57 -3.48
CA TRP A 159 19.14 7.53 -4.33
C TRP A 159 18.90 6.83 -5.66
N ASN A 160 18.29 5.65 -5.65
CA ASN A 160 18.02 4.90 -6.87
C ASN A 160 17.03 5.60 -7.80
N LEU A 161 16.02 6.27 -7.24
CA LEU A 161 14.95 6.93 -8.00
C LEU A 161 15.35 8.31 -8.51
N TRP A 162 16.14 9.07 -7.74
CA TRP A 162 16.49 10.46 -8.03
C TRP A 162 17.98 10.78 -7.84
N GLY A 163 18.58 10.33 -6.73
CA GLY A 163 19.94 10.73 -6.35
C GLY A 163 21.04 10.35 -7.35
N LYS A 164 20.94 9.21 -8.05
CA LYS A 164 21.89 8.81 -9.10
C LYS A 164 22.01 9.84 -10.23
N LYS A 165 20.92 10.56 -10.52
CA LYS A 165 20.88 11.61 -11.53
C LYS A 165 21.26 12.98 -10.98
N ASN A 166 21.33 13.12 -9.65
CA ASN A 166 21.59 14.37 -8.93
C ASN A 166 22.60 14.14 -7.78
N PRO A 167 23.79 13.58 -8.06
CA PRO A 167 24.66 13.03 -7.02
C PRO A 167 25.20 14.10 -6.07
N ASP A 168 25.53 15.30 -6.56
CA ASP A 168 26.08 16.37 -5.72
C ASP A 168 25.05 16.88 -4.70
N THR A 169 23.82 17.13 -5.15
CA THR A 169 22.73 17.52 -4.27
C THR A 169 22.38 16.40 -3.29
N PHE A 170 22.33 15.14 -3.76
CA PHE A 170 22.06 14.02 -2.87
C PHE A 170 23.13 13.90 -1.78
N ASN A 171 24.41 13.87 -2.14
CA ASN A 171 25.53 13.70 -1.22
C ASN A 171 25.70 14.90 -0.27
N THR A 172 25.16 16.06 -0.63
CA THR A 172 25.07 17.22 0.26
C THR A 172 24.14 16.95 1.43
N HIS A 173 22.99 16.30 1.20
CA HIS A 173 21.91 16.22 2.19
C HIS A 173 21.67 14.83 2.77
N PHE A 174 22.10 13.76 2.08
CA PHE A 174 21.82 12.38 2.44
C PHE A 174 23.07 11.53 2.39
N THR A 175 23.14 10.54 3.27
CA THR A 175 24.14 9.47 3.17
C THR A 175 23.55 8.16 3.72
N PHE A 176 24.09 7.04 3.26
CA PHE A 176 23.78 5.70 3.73
C PHE A 176 25.02 4.81 3.59
N ASN A 177 25.01 3.66 4.26
CA ASN A 177 26.12 2.72 4.19
C ASN A 177 26.16 2.04 2.81
N SER A 178 27.26 2.22 2.07
CA SER A 178 27.40 1.71 0.70
C SER A 178 27.44 0.18 0.59
N GLN A 179 27.89 -0.52 1.63
CA GLN A 179 27.95 -1.98 1.69
C GLN A 179 26.61 -2.60 2.11
N LYS A 180 25.94 -1.98 3.08
CA LYS A 180 24.62 -2.38 3.60
C LYS A 180 23.65 -1.21 3.46
N LYS A 181 23.08 -1.06 2.26
CA LYS A 181 22.32 0.14 1.84
C LYS A 181 21.10 0.47 2.72
N TRP A 182 20.57 -0.50 3.44
CA TRP A 182 19.47 -0.32 4.40
C TRP A 182 19.93 0.19 5.78
N LEU A 183 21.23 0.44 5.98
CA LEU A 183 21.82 0.93 7.23
C LEU A 183 22.51 2.28 7.04
N GLY A 184 22.74 2.98 8.15
CA GLY A 184 23.55 4.21 8.19
C GLY A 184 22.89 5.40 7.51
N HIS A 185 21.56 5.41 7.42
CA HIS A 185 20.81 6.50 6.82
C HIS A 185 20.94 7.77 7.67
N LYS A 186 21.50 8.82 7.08
CA LYS A 186 21.62 10.13 7.73
C LYS A 186 21.15 11.24 6.80
N PHE A 187 20.74 12.33 7.43
CA PHE A 187 20.22 13.52 6.78
C PHE A 187 20.83 14.79 7.37
N ARG A 188 21.00 15.83 6.56
CA ARG A 188 21.21 17.20 7.01
C ARG A 188 20.56 18.18 6.04
N LYS A 189 19.88 19.18 6.59
CA LYS A 189 19.20 20.20 5.78
C LYS A 189 20.19 21.17 5.14
N ASP A 190 21.17 21.63 5.90
CA ASP A 190 22.23 22.51 5.41
C ASP A 190 23.56 21.75 5.29
N ALA A 191 24.35 22.09 4.27
CA ALA A 191 25.61 21.40 3.96
C ALA A 191 26.64 21.43 5.11
N ASN A 192 26.51 22.40 6.01
CA ASN A 192 27.41 22.60 7.16
C ASN A 192 26.84 22.07 8.48
N SER A 193 25.59 21.62 8.50
CA SER A 193 24.98 21.05 9.70
C SER A 193 25.52 19.64 9.99
N ALA A 194 25.45 19.25 11.26
CA ALA A 194 25.74 17.90 11.68
C ALA A 194 24.77 16.90 11.01
N TRP A 195 25.29 15.70 10.71
CA TRP A 195 24.46 14.61 10.23
C TRP A 195 23.52 14.11 11.32
N LEU A 196 22.25 13.97 10.98
CA LEU A 196 21.20 13.47 11.86
C LEU A 196 20.82 12.05 11.46
N ASP A 197 20.81 11.16 12.45
CA ASP A 197 20.11 9.87 12.35
C ASP A 197 18.60 10.14 12.50
N PHE A 198 17.81 9.72 11.51
CA PHE A 198 16.38 10.03 11.46
C PHE A 198 15.47 8.83 11.75
N HIS A 199 15.97 7.60 11.61
CA HIS A 199 15.15 6.43 11.84
C HIS A 199 14.66 6.27 13.28
N GLY A 200 13.41 5.82 13.41
CA GLY A 200 12.78 5.51 14.70
C GLY A 200 12.13 6.70 15.40
N LYS A 201 12.19 7.91 14.81
CA LYS A 201 11.51 9.11 15.31
C LYS A 201 10.68 9.74 14.19
N GLN A 202 9.36 9.71 14.32
CA GLN A 202 8.46 10.20 13.27
C GLN A 202 8.71 11.66 12.89
N ASP A 203 9.04 12.54 13.84
CA ASP A 203 9.40 13.93 13.51
C ASP A 203 10.61 14.03 12.59
N ASN A 204 11.62 13.18 12.79
CA ASN A 204 12.80 13.17 11.94
C ASN A 204 12.51 12.51 10.59
N GLU A 205 11.73 11.42 10.56
CA GLU A 205 11.27 10.75 9.34
C GLU A 205 10.47 11.71 8.44
N TRP A 206 9.52 12.47 9.02
CA TRP A 206 8.76 13.49 8.30
C TRP A 206 9.63 14.66 7.85
N GLN A 207 10.57 15.13 8.68
CA GLN A 207 11.48 16.21 8.30
C GLN A 207 12.31 15.85 7.06
N VAL A 208 12.89 14.65 7.01
CA VAL A 208 13.68 14.21 5.85
C VAL A 208 12.79 13.98 4.63
N PHE A 209 11.60 13.42 4.82
CA PHE A 209 10.63 13.19 3.75
C PHE A 209 10.15 14.49 3.12
N ASP A 210 9.75 15.48 3.92
CA ASP A 210 9.29 16.78 3.45
C ASP A 210 10.40 17.51 2.70
N PHE A 211 11.63 17.45 3.20
CA PHE A 211 12.79 17.98 2.47
C PHE A 211 12.99 17.26 1.13
N ALA A 212 12.97 15.93 1.10
CA ALA A 212 13.13 15.15 -0.12
C ALA A 212 12.02 15.45 -1.15
N ARG A 213 10.79 15.75 -0.72
CA ARG A 213 9.70 16.17 -1.60
C ARG A 213 9.98 17.48 -2.33
N THR A 214 10.71 18.40 -1.70
CA THR A 214 11.15 19.65 -2.37
C THR A 214 12.12 19.40 -3.53
N LEU A 215 12.86 18.30 -3.48
CA LEU A 215 13.82 17.90 -4.53
C LEU A 215 13.16 17.07 -5.62
N SER A 216 12.32 16.11 -5.22
CA SER A 216 11.49 15.32 -6.11
C SER A 216 10.38 14.64 -5.34
N GLU A 217 9.17 15.21 -5.39
CA GLU A 217 8.00 14.69 -4.70
C GLU A 217 7.70 13.24 -5.06
N ASN A 218 7.64 12.92 -6.36
CA ASN A 218 7.33 11.57 -6.81
C ASN A 218 8.37 10.55 -6.32
N ALA A 219 9.66 10.86 -6.41
CA ALA A 219 10.71 9.95 -5.93
C ALA A 219 10.70 9.81 -4.40
N ALA A 220 10.43 10.90 -3.67
CA ALA A 220 10.35 10.88 -2.22
C ALA A 220 9.18 10.02 -1.72
N MET A 221 7.99 10.17 -2.32
CA MET A 221 6.82 9.36 -1.97
C MET A 221 7.01 7.87 -2.31
N ASN A 222 7.67 7.56 -3.42
CA ASN A 222 8.01 6.17 -3.74
C ASN A 222 9.07 5.58 -2.80
N ALA A 223 9.86 6.43 -2.13
CA ALA A 223 10.94 6.04 -1.23
C ALA A 223 10.52 5.95 0.25
N ILE A 224 9.23 6.10 0.59
CA ILE A 224 8.75 5.85 1.95
C ILE A 224 8.01 4.53 2.06
N SER A 225 8.19 3.88 3.20
CA SER A 225 7.25 2.90 3.72
C SER A 225 6.10 3.65 4.42
N MET A 226 4.86 3.25 4.15
CA MET A 226 3.64 3.98 4.54
C MET A 226 2.75 3.18 5.49
N GLY A 227 2.33 3.84 6.56
CA GLY A 227 1.31 3.37 7.49
C GLY A 227 1.75 2.22 8.38
N GLY A 228 0.78 1.67 9.10
CA GLY A 228 1.00 0.54 10.00
C GLY A 228 1.62 -0.67 9.30
N PRO A 229 1.08 -1.12 8.16
CA PRO A 229 1.62 -2.27 7.44
C PRO A 229 2.95 -2.02 6.71
N GLN A 230 3.49 -0.79 6.76
CA GLN A 230 4.78 -0.46 6.16
C GLN A 230 4.87 -0.77 4.65
N VAL A 231 3.80 -0.51 3.88
CA VAL A 231 3.80 -0.71 2.42
C VAL A 231 4.66 0.37 1.75
N MET A 232 5.62 -0.04 0.91
CA MET A 232 6.44 0.91 0.15
C MET A 232 5.64 1.64 -0.93
N GLY A 233 5.85 2.94 -1.08
CA GLY A 233 5.15 3.77 -2.07
C GLY A 233 5.32 3.33 -3.52
N PHE A 234 6.48 2.75 -3.87
CA PHE A 234 6.70 2.19 -5.22
C PHE A 234 5.79 1.01 -5.58
N ASN A 235 5.04 0.46 -4.61
CA ASN A 235 4.04 -0.58 -4.85
C ASN A 235 2.66 0.00 -5.25
N CYS A 236 2.48 1.32 -5.36
CA CYS A 236 1.18 1.94 -5.66
C CYS A 236 0.41 1.26 -6.81
N SER A 237 1.06 1.01 -7.95
CA SER A 237 0.44 0.32 -9.09
C SER A 237 0.02 -1.14 -8.81
N GLN A 238 0.72 -1.85 -7.93
CA GLN A 238 0.32 -3.20 -7.51
C GLN A 238 -0.96 -3.15 -6.68
N LEU A 239 -1.13 -2.10 -5.88
CA LEU A 239 -2.31 -1.85 -5.04
C LEU A 239 -3.44 -1.14 -5.80
N GLY A 240 -3.30 -0.98 -7.12
CA GLY A 240 -4.34 -0.38 -7.96
C GLY A 240 -4.39 1.13 -7.94
N TYR A 241 -3.46 1.78 -7.25
CA TYR A 241 -3.35 3.23 -7.28
C TYR A 241 -2.72 3.69 -8.58
N ASP A 242 -3.33 4.71 -9.14
CA ASP A 242 -2.89 5.33 -10.38
C ASP A 242 -1.56 6.11 -10.18
N SER A 243 -1.31 6.56 -8.96
CA SER A 243 -0.08 7.27 -8.58
C SER A 243 0.26 7.06 -7.11
N VAL A 244 1.52 7.26 -6.75
CA VAL A 244 1.95 7.21 -5.36
C VAL A 244 1.34 8.35 -4.53
N GLN A 245 0.99 9.47 -5.15
CA GLN A 245 0.31 10.61 -4.55
C GLN A 245 -1.10 10.23 -4.08
N GLU A 246 -1.84 9.49 -4.91
CA GLU A 246 -3.17 8.99 -4.57
C GLU A 246 -3.09 7.97 -3.43
N MET A 247 -2.16 7.02 -3.53
CA MET A 247 -1.89 6.06 -2.45
C MET A 247 -1.57 6.78 -1.13
N PHE A 248 -0.66 7.77 -1.18
CA PHE A 248 -0.27 8.56 -0.02
C PHE A 248 -1.46 9.34 0.56
N ALA A 249 -2.29 9.96 -0.28
CA ALA A 249 -3.46 10.70 0.16
C ALA A 249 -4.48 9.78 0.86
N ASN A 250 -4.80 8.63 0.26
CA ASN A 250 -5.69 7.65 0.87
C ASN A 250 -5.13 7.12 2.19
N PHE A 251 -3.87 6.65 2.20
CA PHE A 251 -3.24 6.12 3.42
C PHE A 251 -3.11 7.17 4.54
N SER A 252 -2.96 8.45 4.19
CA SER A 252 -2.90 9.55 5.15
C SER A 252 -4.28 9.97 5.68
N SER A 253 -5.36 9.62 4.97
CA SER A 253 -6.72 10.07 5.31
C SER A 253 -7.41 9.19 6.35
N ASP A 254 -7.21 7.87 6.28
CA ASP A 254 -7.93 6.90 7.11
C ASP A 254 -7.12 5.59 7.21
N ILE A 255 -7.06 5.00 8.41
CA ILE A 255 -6.40 3.71 8.68
C ILE A 255 -6.96 2.60 7.80
N ARG A 256 -8.23 2.71 7.41
CA ARG A 256 -8.90 1.83 6.46
C ARG A 256 -8.07 1.60 5.21
N TYR A 257 -7.58 2.67 4.57
CA TYR A 257 -6.85 2.52 3.31
C TYR A 257 -5.49 1.86 3.49
N GLN A 258 -4.88 2.01 4.66
CA GLN A 258 -3.66 1.27 5.01
C GLN A 258 -3.95 -0.23 5.16
N VAL A 259 -5.04 -0.59 5.85
CA VAL A 259 -5.49 -1.98 6.01
C VAL A 259 -5.86 -2.58 4.65
N LEU A 260 -6.69 -1.90 3.86
CA LEU A 260 -7.09 -2.38 2.54
C LEU A 260 -5.88 -2.53 1.61
N GLY A 261 -4.96 -1.56 1.63
CA GLY A 261 -3.73 -1.63 0.86
C GLY A 261 -2.81 -2.81 1.23
N LEU A 262 -2.74 -3.19 2.51
CA LEU A 262 -2.06 -4.44 2.91
C LEU A 262 -2.72 -5.65 2.25
N PHE A 263 -4.04 -5.78 2.33
CA PHE A 263 -4.71 -6.95 1.77
C PHE A 263 -4.74 -6.94 0.24
N ASP A 264 -4.76 -5.78 -0.42
CA ASP A 264 -4.55 -5.67 -1.86
C ASP A 264 -3.13 -6.10 -2.25
N PHE A 265 -2.12 -5.72 -1.45
CA PHE A 265 -0.75 -6.21 -1.64
C PHE A 265 -0.68 -7.74 -1.51
N LEU A 266 -1.34 -8.32 -0.50
CA LEU A 266 -1.41 -9.76 -0.30
C LEU A 266 -2.15 -10.48 -1.43
N ARG A 267 -3.23 -9.90 -1.97
CA ARG A 267 -3.99 -10.43 -3.11
C ARG A 267 -3.25 -10.30 -4.44
N GLY A 268 -2.38 -9.31 -4.58
CA GLY A 268 -1.78 -8.95 -5.87
C GLY A 268 -2.83 -8.43 -6.86
N HIS A 269 -2.59 -8.61 -8.16
CA HIS A 269 -3.47 -8.12 -9.23
C HIS A 269 -4.80 -8.92 -9.40
N GLY A 270 -5.11 -9.85 -8.50
CA GLY A 270 -6.27 -10.74 -8.61
C GLY A 270 -7.19 -10.71 -7.39
N SER A 271 -8.23 -11.55 -7.40
CA SER A 271 -9.09 -11.78 -6.23
C SER A 271 -8.43 -12.66 -5.16
N THR A 272 -7.40 -13.44 -5.53
CA THR A 272 -6.65 -14.32 -4.62
C THR A 272 -5.19 -14.44 -5.01
N SER A 273 -4.38 -14.98 -4.10
CA SER A 273 -2.97 -15.32 -4.28
C SER A 273 -2.60 -16.51 -3.40
N ALA A 274 -1.41 -17.10 -3.60
CA ALA A 274 -0.91 -18.14 -2.71
C ALA A 274 -0.76 -17.68 -1.24
N MET A 275 -0.62 -16.37 -0.99
CA MET A 275 -0.64 -15.81 0.37
C MET A 275 -2.06 -15.83 0.95
N ILE A 276 -3.06 -15.40 0.17
CA ILE A 276 -4.46 -15.42 0.61
C ILE A 276 -4.92 -16.87 0.82
N GLU A 277 -4.63 -17.78 -0.11
CA GLU A 277 -4.93 -19.20 0.02
C GLU A 277 -4.31 -19.81 1.30
N ALA A 278 -3.06 -19.45 1.62
CA ALA A 278 -2.44 -19.92 2.86
C ALA A 278 -3.18 -19.40 4.11
N LEU A 279 -3.66 -18.15 4.10
CA LEU A 279 -4.49 -17.62 5.20
C LEU A 279 -5.87 -18.31 5.28
N GLN A 280 -6.51 -18.57 4.13
CA GLN A 280 -7.78 -19.30 4.05
C GLN A 280 -7.65 -20.72 4.61
N LEU A 281 -6.55 -21.40 4.27
CA LEU A 281 -6.20 -22.74 4.77
C LEU A 281 -5.63 -22.74 6.20
N LYS A 282 -5.43 -21.56 6.80
CA LYS A 282 -4.80 -21.36 8.12
C LYS A 282 -3.37 -21.92 8.21
N ASP A 283 -2.68 -21.99 7.07
CA ASP A 283 -1.27 -22.35 6.96
C ASP A 283 -0.40 -21.11 7.11
N TYR A 284 -0.24 -20.64 8.35
CA TYR A 284 0.48 -19.40 8.64
C TYR A 284 1.99 -19.51 8.37
N THR A 285 2.55 -20.71 8.40
CA THR A 285 3.97 -20.92 8.05
C THR A 285 4.17 -20.73 6.56
N ARG A 286 3.28 -21.28 5.72
CA ARG A 286 3.31 -21.06 4.27
C ARG A 286 3.05 -19.60 3.92
N PHE A 287 2.07 -18.95 4.55
CA PHE A 287 1.85 -17.51 4.40
C PHE A 287 3.15 -16.73 4.71
N ALA A 288 3.77 -16.99 5.85
CA ALA A 288 5.00 -16.32 6.26
C ALA A 288 6.16 -16.58 5.30
N SER A 289 6.24 -17.75 4.66
CA SER A 289 7.27 -18.04 3.66
C SER A 289 7.17 -17.16 2.41
N TYR A 290 5.96 -16.81 1.98
CA TYR A 290 5.74 -15.94 0.84
C TYR A 290 5.98 -14.47 1.20
N TYR A 291 5.57 -14.05 2.39
CA TYR A 291 5.63 -12.66 2.80
C TYR A 291 6.98 -12.24 3.41
N ASN A 292 7.54 -13.06 4.31
CA ASN A 292 8.79 -12.78 5.04
C ASN A 292 10.02 -13.52 4.48
N GLY A 293 9.81 -14.45 3.54
CA GLY A 293 10.84 -15.36 3.02
C GLY A 293 10.97 -16.64 3.84
N SER A 294 11.48 -17.69 3.18
CA SER A 294 11.54 -19.06 3.74
C SER A 294 12.38 -19.19 5.01
N GLY A 295 13.43 -18.39 5.16
CA GLY A 295 14.37 -18.49 6.29
C GLY A 295 13.78 -18.13 7.66
N GLN A 296 12.68 -17.36 7.71
CA GLN A 296 12.01 -16.95 8.96
C GLN A 296 10.55 -17.43 9.04
N ALA A 297 10.11 -18.23 8.06
CA ALA A 297 8.72 -18.65 7.94
C ALA A 297 8.17 -19.34 9.20
N PRO A 298 8.89 -20.26 9.88
CA PRO A 298 8.36 -20.89 11.09
C PRO A 298 8.16 -19.90 12.25
N VAL A 299 9.05 -18.91 12.38
CA VAL A 299 8.99 -17.91 13.45
C VAL A 299 7.80 -16.98 13.24
N TYR A 300 7.65 -16.44 12.03
CA TYR A 300 6.54 -15.55 11.71
C TYR A 300 5.19 -16.28 11.68
N GLY A 301 5.15 -17.49 11.13
CA GLY A 301 3.94 -18.33 11.15
C GLY A 301 3.46 -18.62 12.58
N SER A 302 4.38 -19.00 13.47
CA SER A 302 4.08 -19.22 14.89
C SER A 302 3.59 -17.95 15.61
N ARG A 303 4.11 -16.77 15.25
CA ARG A 303 3.62 -15.48 15.78
C ARG A 303 2.19 -15.20 15.34
N ILE A 304 1.86 -15.39 14.06
CA ILE A 304 0.50 -15.22 13.54
C ILE A 304 -0.45 -16.18 14.25
N GLU A 305 -0.10 -17.47 14.31
CA GLU A 305 -0.87 -18.49 15.05
C GLU A 305 -1.14 -18.06 16.50
N SER A 306 -0.11 -17.55 17.20
CA SER A 306 -0.23 -17.09 18.59
C SER A 306 -1.23 -15.95 18.74
N TYR A 307 -1.27 -15.00 17.79
CA TYR A 307 -2.26 -13.92 17.79
C TYR A 307 -3.67 -14.41 17.44
N VAL A 308 -3.80 -15.38 16.54
CA VAL A 308 -5.08 -16.03 16.24
C VAL A 308 -5.67 -16.66 17.51
N GLN A 309 -4.87 -17.43 18.24
CA GLN A 309 -5.31 -18.07 19.48
C GLN A 309 -5.61 -17.03 20.57
N ALA A 310 -4.77 -16.01 20.71
CA ALA A 310 -5.01 -14.92 21.66
C ALA A 310 -6.35 -14.22 21.38
N PHE A 311 -6.63 -13.89 20.11
CA PHE A 311 -7.88 -13.27 19.72
C PHE A 311 -9.10 -14.17 19.96
N LYS A 312 -9.01 -15.46 19.61
CA LYS A 312 -10.09 -16.43 19.85
C LYS A 312 -10.44 -16.56 21.33
N SER A 313 -9.42 -16.59 22.19
CA SER A 313 -9.60 -16.67 23.65
C SER A 313 -10.33 -15.47 24.28
N LEU A 314 -10.46 -14.36 23.54
CA LEU A 314 -11.15 -13.15 24.00
C LEU A 314 -12.62 -13.09 23.56
N LYS A 315 -13.01 -13.93 22.61
CA LYS A 315 -14.38 -14.04 22.09
C LYS A 315 -15.18 -15.17 22.74
N SER A 316 -14.49 -16.08 23.43
CA SER A 316 -15.05 -17.15 24.27
C SER A 316 -15.37 -16.64 25.67
#